data_AF-A0A6I7W419-F1
#
_entry.id   AF-A0A6I7W419-F1
#
_cell.length_a   1.000
_cell.length_b   1.000
_cell.length_c   1.000
_cell.angle_alpha   90.00
_cell.angle_beta   90.00
_cell.angle_gamma   90.00
#
_symmetry.space_group_name_H-M   'P 1'
#
loop_
_entity.id
_entity.type
_entity.pdbx_description
1 polymer ?
#
loop_
_entity_poly.entity_id
_entity_poly.type
_entity_poly.pdbx_seq_one_letter_code
_entity_poly.pdbx_strand_id
1 'polypeptide(L)'
;MLADLRKDTQQIFQAGIKAADPYLAVKKYLQFDEGQLVCRLDLNDKAIVRKKQWQKIYLVAFGKAACTMIKAAQEIIPAQFLAGKAIAVTNYANVQKIENIDVIGAGHPLPNQDGQAGAQKIVEQVMLAQQGDLVLVLVSGGGSALMPAPVSAISLEEK
;
A
#
# COMPACT_ATOMS: atom_id res chain seq x y z
N MET A 1 37.36 -8.06 20.07
CA MET A 1 37.02 -6.65 20.35
C MET A 1 36.57 -5.89 19.11
N LEU A 2 37.43 -5.61 18.09
CA LEU A 2 36.99 -4.90 16.87
C LEU A 2 36.06 -5.72 15.96
N ALA A 3 36.28 -7.05 15.88
CA ALA A 3 35.40 -7.95 15.13
C ALA A 3 33.98 -8.03 15.72
N ASP A 4 33.87 -7.91 17.04
CA ASP A 4 32.59 -7.93 17.76
C ASP A 4 31.81 -6.63 17.51
N LEU A 5 32.47 -5.46 17.57
CA LEU A 5 31.84 -4.18 17.26
C LEU A 5 31.32 -4.07 15.82
N ARG A 6 32.04 -4.63 14.83
CA ARG A 6 31.57 -4.68 13.44
C ARG A 6 30.31 -5.53 13.32
N LYS A 7 30.29 -6.70 13.97
CA LYS A 7 29.15 -7.61 13.99
C LYS A 7 27.94 -6.95 14.65
N ASP A 8 28.13 -6.31 15.80
CA ASP A 8 27.06 -5.61 16.52
C ASP A 8 26.48 -4.47 15.68
N THR A 9 27.34 -3.68 15.02
CA THR A 9 26.91 -2.60 14.12
C THR A 9 26.08 -3.14 12.95
N GLN A 10 26.51 -4.24 12.34
CA GLN A 10 25.77 -4.88 11.26
C GLN A 10 24.41 -5.40 11.75
N GLN A 11 24.35 -5.99 12.95
CA GLN A 11 23.08 -6.47 13.52
C GLN A 11 22.11 -5.33 13.80
N ILE A 12 22.57 -4.21 14.34
CA ILE A 12 21.75 -3.01 14.58
C ILE A 12 21.21 -2.46 13.26
N PHE A 13 22.07 -2.32 12.25
CA PHE A 13 21.66 -1.84 10.93
C PHE A 13 20.59 -2.75 10.30
N GLN A 14 20.80 -4.07 10.33
CA GLN A 14 19.84 -5.04 9.80
C GLN A 14 18.52 -5.04 10.58
N ALA A 15 18.57 -4.84 11.89
CA ALA A 15 17.35 -4.67 12.69
C ALA A 15 16.56 -3.41 12.24
N GLY A 16 17.26 -2.31 11.93
CA GLY A 16 16.66 -1.10 11.37
C GLY A 16 16.01 -1.33 10.01
N ILE A 17 16.71 -1.99 9.08
CA ILE A 17 16.17 -2.36 7.76
C ILE A 17 14.91 -3.22 7.92
N LYS A 18 14.98 -4.27 8.75
CA LYS A 18 13.84 -5.17 9.00
C LYS A 18 12.66 -4.45 9.62
N ALA A 19 12.90 -3.51 10.54
CA ALA A 19 11.84 -2.73 11.17
C ALA A 19 11.13 -1.78 10.19
N ALA A 20 11.85 -1.32 9.16
CA ALA A 20 11.32 -0.44 8.11
C ALA A 20 10.79 -1.20 6.87
N ASP A 21 10.84 -2.53 6.87
CA ASP A 21 10.39 -3.33 5.73
C ASP A 21 8.86 -3.20 5.52
N PRO A 22 8.39 -2.74 4.34
CA PRO A 22 6.96 -2.48 4.12
C PRO A 22 6.09 -3.74 4.14
N TYR A 23 6.62 -4.88 3.70
CA TYR A 23 5.88 -6.14 3.69
C TYR A 23 5.65 -6.63 5.12
N LEU A 24 6.72 -6.64 5.92
CA LEU A 24 6.65 -7.00 7.34
C LEU A 24 5.80 -6.02 8.13
N ALA A 25 5.83 -4.73 7.80
CA ALA A 25 4.96 -3.73 8.42
C ALA A 25 3.48 -4.07 8.18
N VAL A 26 3.07 -4.33 6.94
CA VAL A 26 1.68 -4.72 6.65
C VAL A 26 1.31 -6.02 7.38
N LYS A 27 2.15 -7.06 7.32
CA LYS A 27 1.90 -8.34 8.04
C LYS A 27 1.80 -8.17 9.56
N LYS A 28 2.46 -7.16 10.13
CA LYS A 28 2.45 -6.89 11.56
C LYS A 28 1.19 -6.15 12.02
N TYR A 29 0.65 -5.24 11.20
CA TYR A 29 -0.46 -4.37 11.59
C TYR A 29 -1.81 -4.76 10.98
N LEU A 30 -1.81 -5.63 9.97
CA LEU A 30 -3.00 -6.15 9.34
C LEU A 30 -3.12 -7.64 9.58
N GLN A 31 -4.29 -8.09 10.01
CA GLN A 31 -4.63 -9.50 10.17
C GLN A 31 -6.05 -9.74 9.66
N PHE A 32 -6.32 -10.98 9.31
CA PHE A 32 -7.66 -11.42 8.92
C PHE A 32 -8.00 -12.65 9.76
N ASP A 33 -9.08 -12.56 10.54
CA ASP A 33 -9.44 -13.54 11.55
C ASP A 33 -10.96 -13.65 11.64
N GLU A 34 -11.48 -14.87 11.59
CA GLU A 34 -12.93 -15.16 11.67
C GLU A 34 -13.81 -14.30 10.74
N GLY A 35 -13.34 -14.04 9.52
CA GLY A 35 -14.07 -13.21 8.54
C GLY A 35 -13.97 -11.70 8.80
N GLN A 36 -13.16 -11.28 9.76
CA GLN A 36 -12.99 -9.88 10.16
C GLN A 36 -11.58 -9.39 9.82
N LEU A 37 -11.51 -8.18 9.28
CA LEU A 37 -10.24 -7.49 9.12
C LEU A 37 -9.89 -6.82 10.45
N VAL A 38 -8.68 -7.07 10.92
CA VAL A 38 -8.12 -6.49 12.15
C VAL A 38 -6.97 -5.57 11.76
N CYS A 39 -7.14 -4.28 12.04
CA CYS A 39 -6.11 -3.26 11.85
C CYS A 39 -5.65 -2.76 13.21
N ARG A 40 -4.37 -2.94 13.53
CA ARG A 40 -3.78 -2.35 14.73
C ARG A 40 -3.50 -0.86 14.50
N LEU A 41 -3.92 -0.02 15.44
CA LEU A 41 -3.91 1.44 15.28
C LEU A 41 -2.79 2.13 16.06
N ASP A 42 -2.14 1.42 16.99
CA ASP A 42 -1.06 1.97 17.81
C ASP A 42 0.21 1.10 17.69
N LEU A 43 1.38 1.74 17.70
CA LEU A 43 2.68 1.06 17.55
C LEU A 43 3.14 0.39 18.86
N ASN A 44 2.76 0.97 20.00
CA ASN A 44 3.19 0.61 21.34
C ASN A 44 2.17 -0.30 22.05
N ASP A 45 0.88 -0.02 21.88
CA ASP A 45 -0.20 -0.81 22.46
C ASP A 45 -0.82 -1.77 21.42
N LYS A 46 -0.85 -3.06 21.75
CA LYS A 46 -1.41 -4.11 20.88
C LYS A 46 -2.92 -4.26 21.01
N ALA A 47 -3.51 -3.75 22.08
CA ALA A 47 -4.95 -3.84 22.33
C ALA A 47 -5.74 -2.83 21.49
N ILE A 48 -5.12 -1.73 21.05
CA ILE A 48 -5.79 -0.72 20.22
C ILE A 48 -5.88 -1.20 18.78
N VAL A 49 -7.01 -1.81 18.45
CA VAL A 49 -7.33 -2.36 17.14
C VAL A 49 -8.69 -1.91 16.64
N ARG A 50 -8.84 -1.83 15.32
CA ARG A 50 -10.14 -1.82 14.63
C ARG A 50 -10.37 -3.22 14.07
N LYS A 51 -11.31 -3.96 14.65
CA LYS A 51 -11.77 -5.28 14.17
C LYS A 51 -13.20 -5.13 13.64
N LYS A 52 -13.42 -5.45 12.37
CA LYS A 52 -14.76 -5.39 11.76
C LYS A 52 -14.89 -6.34 10.57
N GLN A 53 -16.08 -6.91 10.42
CA GLN A 53 -16.50 -7.59 9.20
C GLN A 53 -16.99 -6.58 8.17
N TRP A 54 -16.38 -6.60 7.00
CA TRP A 54 -16.75 -5.75 5.86
C TRP A 54 -17.41 -6.61 4.78
N GLN A 55 -18.35 -6.04 4.02
CA GLN A 55 -18.99 -6.77 2.92
C GLN A 55 -17.98 -7.00 1.80
N LYS A 56 -17.34 -5.92 1.33
CA LYS A 56 -16.21 -5.96 0.39
C LYS A 56 -15.10 -5.01 0.81
N ILE A 57 -13.89 -5.33 0.36
CA ILE A 57 -12.67 -4.55 0.59
C ILE A 57 -12.07 -4.12 -0.74
N TYR A 58 -12.13 -2.82 -1.01
CA TYR A 58 -11.43 -2.16 -2.11
C TYR A 58 -9.98 -1.94 -1.69
N LEU A 59 -9.08 -2.77 -2.21
CA LEU A 59 -7.67 -2.72 -1.87
C LEU A 59 -6.91 -1.88 -2.91
N VAL A 60 -6.32 -0.78 -2.45
CA VAL A 60 -5.52 0.11 -3.30
C VAL A 60 -4.19 0.45 -2.62
N ALA A 61 -3.12 0.57 -3.39
CA ALA A 61 -1.81 0.95 -2.88
C ALA A 61 -1.14 1.98 -3.79
N PHE A 62 -0.38 2.90 -3.21
CA PHE A 62 0.46 3.80 -3.99
C PHE A 62 1.77 4.20 -3.29
N GLY A 63 2.73 4.64 -4.11
CA GLY A 63 4.07 5.01 -3.68
C GLY A 63 5.11 3.94 -4.04
N LYS A 64 6.38 4.23 -3.74
CA LYS A 64 7.51 3.35 -4.12
C LYS A 64 7.40 1.92 -3.56
N ALA A 65 6.74 1.73 -2.42
CA ALA A 65 6.56 0.43 -1.80
C ALA A 65 5.19 -0.21 -2.11
N ALA A 66 4.41 0.33 -3.06
CA ALA A 66 3.04 -0.12 -3.31
C ALA A 66 2.95 -1.62 -3.61
N CYS A 67 3.81 -2.14 -4.50
CA CYS A 67 3.87 -3.57 -4.83
C CYS A 67 4.14 -4.43 -3.59
N THR A 68 5.11 -4.03 -2.77
CA THR A 68 5.50 -4.75 -1.55
C THR A 68 4.38 -4.78 -0.52
N MET A 69 3.72 -3.64 -0.29
CA MET A 69 2.62 -3.52 0.67
C MET A 69 1.36 -4.25 0.20
N ILE A 70 0.97 -4.10 -1.07
CA ILE A 70 -0.26 -4.71 -1.58
C ILE A 70 -0.16 -6.23 -1.65
N LYS A 71 1.02 -6.76 -1.96
CA LYS A 71 1.29 -8.20 -1.92
C LYS A 71 1.06 -8.76 -0.51
N ALA A 72 1.60 -8.09 0.51
CA ALA A 72 1.38 -8.49 1.90
C ALA A 72 -0.10 -8.49 2.26
N ALA A 73 -0.85 -7.46 1.87
CA ALA A 73 -2.28 -7.35 2.14
C ALA A 73 -3.10 -8.40 1.38
N GLN A 74 -2.79 -8.67 0.11
CA GLN A 74 -3.44 -9.70 -0.70
C GLN A 74 -3.29 -11.10 -0.08
N GLU A 75 -2.12 -11.41 0.47
CA GLU A 75 -1.89 -12.69 1.15
C GLU A 75 -2.61 -12.80 2.51
N ILE A 76 -3.08 -11.69 3.08
CA ILE A 76 -3.81 -11.64 4.36
C ILE A 76 -5.32 -11.71 4.10
N ILE A 77 -5.81 -11.00 3.08
CA ILE A 77 -7.24 -10.85 2.82
C ILE A 77 -7.70 -11.92 1.82
N PRO A 78 -8.62 -12.82 2.18
CA PRO A 78 -9.10 -13.83 1.25
C PRO A 78 -9.80 -13.20 0.05
N ALA A 79 -9.56 -13.74 -1.16
CA ALA A 79 -10.01 -13.15 -2.43
C ALA A 79 -11.52 -12.88 -2.49
N GLN A 80 -12.35 -13.70 -1.83
CA GLN A 80 -13.80 -13.52 -1.76
C GLN A 80 -14.26 -12.22 -1.06
N PHE A 81 -13.41 -11.63 -0.21
CA PHE A 81 -13.68 -10.36 0.45
C PHE A 81 -13.20 -9.16 -0.37
N LEU A 82 -12.42 -9.36 -1.44
CA LEU A 82 -11.95 -8.25 -2.27
C LEU A 82 -13.05 -7.75 -3.22
N ALA A 83 -13.10 -6.43 -3.37
CA ALA A 83 -13.97 -5.72 -4.29
C ALA A 83 -13.31 -5.62 -5.68
N GLY A 84 -13.37 -6.71 -6.44
CA GLY A 84 -12.72 -6.79 -7.75
C GLY A 84 -11.20 -6.88 -7.66
N LYS A 85 -10.52 -6.47 -8.74
CA LYS A 85 -9.06 -6.52 -8.84
C LYS A 85 -8.45 -5.36 -8.06
N ALA A 86 -7.48 -5.64 -7.18
CA ALA A 86 -6.82 -4.58 -6.42
C ALA A 86 -5.84 -3.80 -7.31
N ILE A 87 -5.56 -2.54 -6.98
CA ILE A 87 -4.70 -1.65 -7.81
C ILE A 87 -3.49 -1.18 -7.02
N ALA A 88 -2.31 -1.21 -7.65
CA ALA A 88 -1.09 -0.61 -7.12
C ALA A 88 -0.47 0.37 -8.11
N VAL A 89 -0.20 1.59 -7.68
CA VAL A 89 0.51 2.61 -8.49
C VAL A 89 1.91 2.85 -7.91
N THR A 90 2.95 2.58 -8.69
CA THR A 90 4.35 2.70 -8.26
C THR A 90 5.21 3.32 -9.35
N ASN A 91 6.45 3.71 -9.04
CA ASN A 91 7.40 4.13 -10.06
C ASN A 91 7.83 2.93 -10.93
N TYR A 92 8.20 3.19 -12.18
CA TYR A 92 8.59 2.15 -13.16
C TYR A 92 9.61 1.14 -12.61
N ALA A 93 10.63 1.61 -11.88
CA ALA A 93 11.68 0.75 -11.33
C ALA A 93 11.19 -0.26 -10.28
N ASN A 94 10.03 -0.02 -9.68
CA ASN A 94 9.47 -0.87 -8.61
C ASN A 94 8.24 -1.66 -9.08
N VAL A 95 7.90 -1.61 -10.37
CA VAL A 95 6.83 -2.43 -10.95
C VAL A 95 7.19 -3.91 -10.78
N GLN A 96 6.25 -4.68 -10.24
CA GLN A 96 6.38 -6.11 -10.08
C GLN A 96 5.09 -6.78 -10.56
N LYS A 97 5.20 -7.88 -11.29
CA LYS A 97 4.03 -8.68 -11.64
C LYS A 97 3.51 -9.39 -10.39
N ILE A 98 2.32 -9.03 -9.94
CA ILE A 98 1.62 -9.69 -8.84
C ILE A 98 0.31 -10.22 -9.39
N GLU A 99 0.04 -11.51 -9.16
CA GLU A 99 -1.17 -12.14 -9.66
C GLU A 99 -2.42 -11.46 -9.10
N ASN A 100 -3.46 -11.27 -9.91
CA ASN A 100 -4.72 -10.65 -9.48
C ASN A 100 -4.60 -9.20 -8.93
N ILE A 101 -3.51 -8.50 -9.24
CA ILE A 101 -3.33 -7.07 -8.96
C ILE A 101 -3.08 -6.32 -10.28
N ASP A 102 -3.73 -5.18 -10.46
CA ASP A 102 -3.39 -4.22 -11.52
C ASP A 102 -2.26 -3.31 -11.04
N VAL A 103 -1.04 -3.60 -11.49
CA VAL A 103 0.15 -2.82 -11.16
C VAL A 103 0.41 -1.82 -12.28
N ILE A 104 0.43 -0.53 -11.93
CA ILE A 104 0.61 0.59 -12.84
C ILE A 104 1.94 1.27 -12.51
N GLY A 105 2.81 1.35 -13.51
CA GLY A 105 4.04 2.14 -13.43
C GLY A 105 3.77 3.59 -13.79
N ALA A 106 4.34 4.54 -13.04
CA ALA A 106 4.18 5.96 -13.26
C ALA A 106 5.49 6.75 -13.07
N GLY A 107 5.49 8.00 -13.51
CA GLY A 107 6.62 8.93 -13.39
C GLY A 107 6.93 9.30 -11.94
N HIS A 108 8.22 9.35 -11.61
CA HIS A 108 8.74 9.85 -10.34
C HIS A 108 10.22 10.28 -10.54
N PRO A 109 10.65 11.47 -10.09
CA PRO A 109 9.98 12.36 -9.13
C PRO A 109 8.96 13.34 -9.74
N LEU A 110 8.87 13.43 -11.07
CA LEU A 110 7.90 14.30 -11.76
C LEU A 110 6.63 13.51 -12.12
N PRO A 111 5.43 14.09 -11.94
CA PRO A 111 4.17 13.48 -12.33
C PRO A 111 4.06 13.32 -13.86
N ASN A 112 3.27 12.34 -14.30
CA ASN A 112 3.00 12.12 -15.71
C ASN A 112 1.61 11.48 -15.95
N GLN A 113 1.25 11.30 -17.23
CA GLN A 113 -0.07 10.82 -17.64
C GLN A 113 -0.36 9.41 -17.12
N ASP A 114 0.63 8.53 -17.01
CA ASP A 114 0.45 7.20 -16.44
C ASP A 114 0.02 7.26 -14.97
N GLY A 115 0.63 8.18 -14.20
CA GLY A 115 0.24 8.44 -12.82
C GLY A 115 -1.18 8.99 -12.71
N GLN A 116 -1.56 9.90 -13.62
CA GLN A 116 -2.92 10.45 -13.67
C GLN A 116 -3.95 9.38 -14.02
N ALA A 117 -3.66 8.54 -15.01
CA ALA A 117 -4.51 7.40 -15.37
C ALA A 117 -4.64 6.40 -14.21
N GLY A 118 -3.55 6.14 -13.49
CA GLY A 118 -3.57 5.31 -12.27
C GLY A 118 -4.44 5.90 -11.16
N ALA A 119 -4.33 7.21 -10.91
CA ALA A 119 -5.16 7.91 -9.95
C ALA A 119 -6.65 7.86 -10.33
N GLN A 120 -6.96 8.14 -11.60
CA GLN A 120 -8.32 8.10 -12.13
C GLN A 120 -8.94 6.71 -12.00
N LYS A 121 -8.20 5.65 -12.34
CA LYS A 121 -8.66 4.27 -12.20
C LYS A 121 -8.95 3.89 -10.74
N ILE A 122 -8.11 4.34 -9.80
CA ILE A 122 -8.37 4.15 -8.37
C ILE A 122 -9.67 4.86 -7.97
N VAL A 123 -9.85 6.12 -8.37
CA VAL A 123 -11.08 6.89 -8.09
C VAL A 123 -12.31 6.17 -8.62
N GLU A 124 -12.30 5.75 -9.88
CA GLU A 124 -13.40 5.02 -10.52
C GLU A 124 -13.77 3.75 -9.74
N GLN A 125 -12.77 3.00 -9.27
CA GLN A 125 -13.02 1.78 -8.51
C GLN A 125 -13.59 2.06 -7.11
N VAL A 126 -13.00 3.00 -6.36
CA VAL A 126 -13.43 3.26 -4.97
C VAL A 126 -14.77 3.99 -4.90
N MET A 127 -15.16 4.72 -5.95
CA MET A 127 -16.49 5.35 -6.05
C MET A 127 -17.65 4.34 -6.12
N LEU A 128 -17.37 3.07 -6.40
CA LEU A 128 -18.38 2.00 -6.38
C LEU A 128 -18.69 1.50 -4.96
N ALA A 129 -17.86 1.84 -3.97
CA ALA A 129 -18.00 1.35 -2.60
C ALA A 129 -19.34 1.75 -1.98
N GLN A 130 -19.98 0.79 -1.31
CA GLN A 130 -21.27 0.98 -0.67
C GLN A 130 -21.14 1.04 0.85
N GLN A 131 -22.25 1.35 1.52
CA GLN A 131 -22.30 1.27 2.97
C GLN A 131 -22.00 -0.17 3.44
N GLY A 132 -21.01 -0.31 4.32
CA GLY A 132 -20.57 -1.62 4.82
C GLY A 132 -19.33 -2.18 4.13
N ASP A 133 -18.84 -1.52 3.08
CA ASP A 133 -17.54 -1.79 2.46
C ASP A 133 -16.41 -1.04 3.15
N LEU A 134 -15.18 -1.46 2.84
CA LEU A 134 -13.95 -0.78 3.24
C LEU A 134 -13.13 -0.41 2.01
N VAL A 135 -12.66 0.84 1.97
CA VAL A 135 -11.54 1.23 1.10
C VAL A 135 -10.25 1.17 1.92
N LEU A 136 -9.42 0.17 1.66
CA LEU A 136 -8.12 -0.02 2.32
C LEU A 136 -7.02 0.56 1.43
N VAL A 137 -6.46 1.69 1.87
CA VAL A 137 -5.42 2.43 1.15
C VAL A 137 -4.05 2.21 1.80
N LEU A 138 -3.10 1.68 1.05
CA LEU A 138 -1.71 1.45 1.49
C LEU A 138 -0.80 2.53 0.88
N VAL A 139 -0.17 3.34 1.72
CA VAL A 139 0.55 4.55 1.31
C VAL A 139 2.03 4.46 1.64
N SER A 140 2.88 4.87 0.69
CA SER A 140 4.32 5.02 0.90
C SER A 140 4.86 6.27 0.18
N GLY A 141 6.15 6.58 0.35
CA GLY A 141 6.77 7.77 -0.21
C GLY A 141 6.69 7.84 -1.75
N GLY A 142 6.59 9.06 -2.28
CA GLY A 142 6.48 9.35 -3.72
C GLY A 142 5.05 9.52 -4.24
N GLY A 143 4.03 9.39 -3.38
CA GLY A 143 2.62 9.47 -3.78
C GLY A 143 2.23 10.76 -4.51
N SER A 144 2.82 11.91 -4.16
CA SER A 144 2.49 13.20 -4.79
C SER A 144 2.73 13.23 -6.30
N ALA A 145 3.80 12.57 -6.76
CA ALA A 145 4.16 12.46 -8.17
C ALA A 145 3.49 11.25 -8.84
N LEU A 146 3.27 10.16 -8.08
CA LEU A 146 2.77 8.90 -8.61
C LEU A 146 1.25 8.87 -8.82
N MET A 147 0.48 9.63 -8.03
CA MET A 147 -0.98 9.75 -8.22
C MET A 147 -1.42 11.21 -8.35
N PRO A 148 -1.02 11.92 -9.41
CA PRO A 148 -1.50 13.25 -9.68
C PRO A 148 -2.96 13.21 -10.11
N ALA A 149 -3.82 13.89 -9.36
CA ALA A 149 -5.21 14.18 -9.76
C ALA A 149 -5.39 15.71 -9.71
N PRO A 150 -4.91 16.46 -10.73
CA PRO A 150 -5.12 17.90 -10.77
C PRO A 150 -6.61 18.22 -10.89
N VAL A 151 -7.05 19.32 -10.27
CA VAL A 151 -8.41 19.83 -10.47
C VAL A 151 -8.57 20.30 -11.91
N SER A 152 -9.79 20.33 -12.43
CA SER A 152 -10.08 20.64 -13.84
C SER A 152 -9.49 21.96 -14.36
N ALA A 153 -9.20 22.92 -13.47
CA ALA A 153 -8.62 24.22 -13.81
C ALA A 153 -7.08 24.25 -13.87
N ILE A 154 -6.40 23.14 -13.57
CA ILE A 154 -4.93 23.05 -13.52
C ILE A 154 -4.50 21.88 -14.42
N SER A 155 -3.59 22.09 -15.34
CA SER A 155 -3.05 21.02 -16.17
C SER A 155 -2.09 20.12 -15.38
N LEU A 156 -1.72 18.97 -15.94
CA LEU A 156 -0.73 18.11 -15.30
C LEU A 156 0.67 18.76 -15.31
N GLU A 157 0.97 19.54 -16.36
CA GLU A 157 2.22 20.26 -16.55
C GLU A 157 2.38 21.46 -15.60
N GLU A 158 1.27 22.01 -15.10
CA GLU A 158 1.24 23.11 -14.14
C GLU A 158 1.42 22.65 -12.68
N LYS A 159 1.53 21.34 -12.45
CA LYS A 159 1.72 20.72 -11.13
C LYS A 159 3.19 20.38 -10.85
#